data_AF-A0A932X992-F1
#
_entry.id   AF-A0A932X992-F1
#
_cell.length_a   1.000
_cell.length_b   1.000
_cell.length_c   1.000
_cell.angle_alpha   90.00
_cell.angle_beta   90.00
_cell.angle_gamma   90.00
#
_symmetry.space_group_name_H-M   'P 1'
#
loop_
_entity.id
_entity.type
_entity.pdbx_description
1 polymer ?
#
loop_
_entity_poly.entity_id
_entity_poly.type
_entity_poly.pdbx_seq_one_letter_code
_entity_poly.pdbx_strand_id
1 'polypeptide(L)'
;MSLHSVTIDLPDSVLRRLQQAALLMQRPLTEMIEQTIQGNLPPVLEDLPSALQSEIAALQQADDQTLWRIAQEALPAEQWARHEELLSQQQEKALADGEQSELARLREEADRFVMRRSYVLALLKWRGYTLPAAAARMN
;
A
#
# COMPACT_ATOMS: atom_id res chain seq x y z
N MET A 1 -12.60 -14.93 -18.28
CA MET A 1 -12.91 -14.69 -16.85
C MET A 1 -13.66 -15.89 -16.32
N SER A 2 -13.16 -16.54 -15.26
CA SER A 2 -13.82 -17.67 -14.61
C SER A 2 -14.66 -17.15 -13.43
N LEU A 3 -15.97 -17.35 -13.49
CA LEU A 3 -16.87 -17.04 -12.38
C LEU A 3 -16.92 -18.21 -11.41
N HIS A 4 -16.77 -17.93 -10.12
CA HIS A 4 -16.88 -18.91 -9.04
C HIS A 4 -17.98 -18.47 -8.08
N SER A 5 -18.86 -19.40 -7.70
CA SER A 5 -19.91 -19.14 -6.71
C SER A 5 -19.51 -19.73 -5.36
N VAL A 6 -19.65 -18.93 -4.31
CA VAL A 6 -19.38 -19.32 -2.92
C VAL A 6 -20.65 -19.08 -2.11
N THR A 7 -21.06 -20.05 -1.32
CA THR A 7 -22.15 -19.90 -0.33
C THR A 7 -21.54 -19.52 1.01
N ILE A 8 -22.05 -18.44 1.61
CA ILE A 8 -21.60 -17.94 2.90
C ILE A 8 -22.80 -17.78 3.84
N ASP A 9 -22.63 -18.14 5.10
CA ASP A 9 -23.62 -17.89 6.15
C ASP A 9 -23.41 -16.48 6.70
N LEU A 10 -24.43 -15.63 6.60
CA LEU A 10 -24.40 -14.26 7.08
C LEU A 10 -25.42 -14.09 8.21
N PRO A 11 -25.08 -13.37 9.30
CA PRO A 11 -26.07 -12.98 10.29
C PRO A 11 -27.20 -12.15 9.66
N ASP A 12 -28.44 -12.36 10.07
CA ASP A 12 -29.61 -11.62 9.56
C ASP A 12 -29.45 -10.10 9.67
N SER A 13 -28.73 -9.62 10.68
CA SER A 13 -28.40 -8.19 10.84
C SER A 13 -27.56 -7.64 9.70
N VAL A 14 -26.57 -8.41 9.22
CA VAL A 14 -25.68 -8.04 8.11
C VAL A 14 -26.45 -8.08 6.80
N LEU A 15 -27.20 -9.16 6.54
CA LEU A 15 -27.99 -9.31 5.32
C LEU A 15 -29.00 -8.17 5.17
N ARG A 16 -29.74 -7.83 6.24
CA ARG A 16 -30.70 -6.71 6.22
C ARG A 16 -30.02 -5.37 5.94
N ARG A 17 -28.84 -5.12 6.52
CA ARG A 17 -28.09 -3.88 6.27
C ARG A 17 -27.65 -3.77 4.82
N LEU A 18 -27.16 -4.87 4.23
CA LEU A 18 -26.77 -4.91 2.81
C LEU A 18 -27.98 -4.70 1.88
N GLN A 19 -29.12 -5.30 2.19
CA GLN A 19 -30.37 -5.09 1.45
C GLN A 19 -30.82 -3.62 1.51
N GLN A 20 -30.77 -2.99 2.68
CA GLN A 20 -31.10 -1.58 2.84
C GLN A 20 -30.15 -0.69 2.03
N ALA A 21 -28.85 -0.96 2.08
CA ALA A 21 -27.86 -0.22 1.30
C ALA A 21 -28.10 -0.37 -0.22
N ALA A 22 -28.36 -1.60 -0.68
CA ALA A 22 -28.67 -1.89 -2.08
C ALA A 22 -29.92 -1.13 -2.57
N LEU A 23 -30.99 -1.09 -1.76
CA LEU A 23 -32.20 -0.32 -2.05
C LEU A 23 -31.93 1.18 -2.15
N LEU A 24 -31.17 1.74 -1.20
CA LEU A 24 -30.82 3.16 -1.20
C LEU A 24 -29.96 3.56 -2.40
N MET A 25 -29.02 2.69 -2.79
CA MET A 25 -28.14 2.92 -3.94
C MET A 25 -28.75 2.49 -5.27
N GLN A 26 -29.97 1.95 -5.27
CA GLN A 26 -30.67 1.39 -6.44
C GLN A 26 -29.81 0.37 -7.22
N ARG A 27 -29.05 -0.44 -6.50
CA ARG A 27 -28.18 -1.48 -7.06
C ARG A 27 -28.67 -2.87 -6.64
N PRO A 28 -28.44 -3.91 -7.46
CA PRO A 28 -28.72 -5.27 -7.06
C PRO A 28 -27.86 -5.67 -5.85
N LEU A 29 -28.43 -6.48 -4.96
CA LEU A 29 -27.77 -6.93 -3.74
C LEU A 29 -26.43 -7.64 -4.04
N THR A 30 -26.38 -8.43 -5.11
CA THR A 30 -25.16 -9.13 -5.55
C THR A 30 -24.03 -8.16 -5.88
N GLU A 31 -24.31 -7.08 -6.61
CA GLU A 31 -23.32 -6.05 -6.95
C GLU A 31 -22.85 -5.29 -5.70
N MET A 32 -23.77 -5.02 -4.75
CA MET A 32 -23.42 -4.42 -3.46
C MET A 32 -22.50 -5.33 -2.65
N ILE A 33 -22.77 -6.65 -2.64
CA ILE A 33 -21.93 -7.65 -1.97
C ILE A 33 -20.56 -7.71 -2.64
N GLU A 34 -20.50 -7.79 -3.97
CA GLU A 34 -19.26 -7.79 -4.73
C GLU A 34 -18.42 -6.54 -4.44
N GLN A 35 -19.01 -5.35 -4.48
CA GLN A 35 -18.32 -4.09 -4.18
C GLN A 35 -17.81 -4.05 -2.73
N THR A 36 -18.62 -4.54 -1.79
CA THR A 36 -18.22 -4.64 -0.38
C THR A 36 -17.04 -5.60 -0.21
N ILE A 37 -17.09 -6.77 -0.87
CA ILE A 37 -15.99 -7.74 -0.83
C ILE A 37 -14.74 -7.14 -1.46
N GLN A 38 -14.82 -6.62 -2.69
CA GLN A 38 -13.71 -6.01 -3.42
C GLN A 38 -13.04 -4.89 -2.61
N GLY A 39 -13.83 -4.02 -1.97
CA GLY A 39 -13.32 -2.95 -1.12
C GLY A 39 -12.65 -3.41 0.18
N ASN A 40 -12.86 -4.67 0.58
CA ASN A 40 -12.27 -5.30 1.75
C ASN A 40 -11.28 -6.42 1.40
N LEU A 41 -10.93 -6.60 0.12
CA LEU A 41 -9.86 -7.50 -0.26
C LEU A 41 -8.51 -6.90 0.13
N PRO A 42 -7.52 -7.73 0.49
CA PRO A 42 -6.17 -7.26 0.70
C PRO A 42 -5.65 -6.61 -0.59
N PRO A 43 -4.77 -5.60 -0.48
CA PRO A 43 -4.19 -4.93 -1.65
C PRO A 43 -3.49 -5.94 -2.58
N VAL A 44 -3.90 -5.91 -3.85
CA VAL A 44 -3.48 -6.84 -4.89
C VAL A 44 -2.00 -6.64 -5.23
N LEU A 45 -1.28 -7.74 -5.43
CA LEU A 45 0.17 -7.77 -5.67
C LEU A 45 0.55 -7.68 -7.17
N GLU A 46 -0.43 -7.86 -8.05
CA GLU A 46 -0.21 -8.13 -9.48
C GLU A 46 0.38 -6.95 -10.25
N ASP A 47 0.19 -5.72 -9.76
CA ASP A 47 0.76 -4.50 -10.38
C ASP A 47 2.18 -4.18 -9.87
N LEU A 48 2.77 -5.00 -8.99
CA LEU A 48 4.09 -4.76 -8.42
C LEU A 48 5.22 -5.39 -9.26
N PRO A 49 6.37 -4.71 -9.42
CA PRO A 49 7.57 -5.32 -9.99
C PRO A 49 7.94 -6.61 -9.26
N SER A 50 8.42 -7.62 -9.98
CA SER A 50 8.72 -8.96 -9.43
C SER A 50 9.68 -8.92 -8.23
N ALA A 51 10.63 -7.98 -8.23
CA ALA A 51 11.55 -7.74 -7.12
C ALA A 51 10.85 -7.37 -5.80
N LEU A 52 9.69 -6.71 -5.87
CA LEU A 52 8.89 -6.31 -4.71
C LEU A 52 7.89 -7.41 -4.29
N GLN A 53 7.43 -8.25 -5.21
CA GLN A 53 6.41 -9.26 -4.91
C GLN A 53 6.83 -10.20 -3.77
N SER A 54 8.09 -10.63 -3.72
CA SER A 54 8.59 -11.49 -2.63
C SER A 54 8.66 -10.76 -1.29
N GLU A 55 9.09 -9.50 -1.29
CA GLU A 55 9.13 -8.68 -0.07
C GLU A 55 7.71 -8.46 0.47
N ILE A 56 6.77 -8.12 -0.41
CA ILE A 56 5.39 -7.86 -0.03
C ILE A 56 4.68 -9.15 0.42
N ALA A 57 4.92 -10.29 -0.22
CA ALA A 57 4.36 -11.57 0.21
C ALA A 57 4.81 -11.93 1.65
N ALA A 58 6.05 -11.63 2.02
CA ALA A 58 6.52 -11.79 3.39
C ALA A 58 5.78 -10.85 4.37
N LEU A 59 5.47 -9.62 3.96
CA LEU A 59 4.73 -8.66 4.79
C LEU A 59 3.27 -9.08 5.03
N GLN A 60 2.61 -9.72 4.08
CA GLN A 60 1.26 -10.26 4.29
C GLN A 60 1.21 -11.28 5.44
N GLN A 61 2.29 -12.04 5.63
CA GLN A 61 2.44 -13.06 6.68
C GLN A 61 3.01 -12.50 7.98
N ALA A 62 3.48 -11.24 7.99
CA ALA A 62 4.06 -10.62 9.18
C ALA A 62 3.00 -10.32 10.24
N ASP A 63 3.40 -10.31 11.51
CA ASP A 63 2.54 -9.92 12.62
C ASP A 63 2.30 -8.39 12.65
N ASP A 64 1.28 -7.97 13.39
CA ASP A 64 0.91 -6.55 13.45
C ASP A 64 2.02 -5.69 14.06
N GLN A 65 2.81 -6.23 14.99
CA GLN A 65 3.93 -5.52 15.60
C GLN A 65 5.02 -5.19 14.56
N THR A 66 5.36 -6.16 13.70
CA THR A 66 6.32 -5.96 12.61
C THR A 66 5.80 -4.94 11.60
N LEU A 67 4.52 -5.02 11.25
CA LEU A 67 3.89 -4.04 10.36
C LEU A 67 3.92 -2.64 10.97
N TRP A 68 3.57 -2.48 12.24
CA TRP A 68 3.62 -1.18 12.91
C TRP A 68 5.04 -0.60 13.00
N ARG A 69 6.06 -1.46 13.19
CA ARG A 69 7.46 -1.02 13.15
C ARG A 69 7.81 -0.46 11.78
N ILE A 70 7.49 -1.17 10.71
CA ILE A 70 7.79 -0.74 9.33
C ILE A 70 6.99 0.52 8.96
N ALA A 71 5.74 0.63 9.38
CA ALA A 71 4.91 1.81 9.17
C ALA A 71 5.50 3.09 9.81
N GLN A 72 6.26 2.93 10.89
CA GLN A 72 6.91 4.01 11.65
C GLN A 72 8.36 4.24 11.26
N GLU A 73 8.94 3.43 10.37
CA GLU A 73 10.27 3.69 9.85
C GLU A 73 10.27 5.04 9.11
N ALA A 74 11.37 5.78 9.28
CA ALA A 74 11.64 7.01 8.56
C ALA A 74 12.74 6.74 7.52
N LEU A 75 12.67 7.46 6.39
CA LEU A 75 13.76 7.44 5.43
C LEU A 75 15.02 8.01 6.11
N PRO A 76 16.20 7.37 5.99
CA PRO A 76 17.41 7.88 6.63
C PRO A 76 17.74 9.30 6.16
N ALA A 77 17.87 10.24 7.10
CA ALA A 77 18.11 11.65 6.79
C ALA A 77 19.40 11.88 5.98
N GLU A 78 20.42 11.04 6.19
CA GLU A 78 21.68 11.08 5.44
C GLU A 78 21.49 10.75 3.95
N GLN A 79 20.65 9.77 3.63
CA GLN A 79 20.34 9.42 2.23
C GLN A 79 19.57 10.54 1.53
N TRP A 80 18.64 11.17 2.26
CA TRP A 80 17.89 12.32 1.74
C TRP A 80 18.79 13.53 1.49
N ALA A 81 19.66 13.87 2.45
CA ALA A 81 20.61 14.97 2.30
C ALA A 81 21.57 14.74 1.12
N ARG A 82 22.06 13.50 0.95
CA ARG A 82 22.92 13.14 -0.18
C ARG A 82 22.18 13.21 -1.52
N HIS A 83 20.93 12.79 -1.56
CA HIS A 83 20.08 12.92 -2.75
C HIS A 83 19.86 14.38 -3.15
N GLU A 84 19.55 15.26 -2.18
CA GLU A 84 19.42 16.71 -2.42
C GLU A 84 20.73 17.35 -2.90
N GLU A 85 21.86 16.97 -2.31
CA GLU A 85 23.18 17.43 -2.73
C GLU A 85 23.46 17.08 -4.19
N LEU A 86 23.27 15.82 -4.58
CA LEU A 86 23.49 15.35 -5.95
C LEU A 86 22.53 16.01 -6.95
N LEU A 87 21.28 16.26 -6.57
CA LEU A 87 20.33 17.02 -7.37
C LEU A 87 20.76 18.47 -7.60
N SER A 88 21.26 19.15 -6.56
CA SER A 88 21.79 20.51 -6.68
C SER A 88 23.01 20.54 -7.60
N GLN A 89 23.93 19.59 -7.43
CA GLN A 89 25.11 19.48 -8.27
C GLN A 89 24.75 19.21 -9.74
N GLN A 90 23.72 18.41 -10.03
CA GLN A 90 23.25 18.16 -11.39
C GLN A 90 22.72 19.42 -12.10
N GLN A 91 22.16 20.36 -11.34
CA GLN A 91 21.66 21.64 -11.88
C GLN A 91 22.81 22.60 -12.24
N GLU A 92 23.93 22.52 -11.53
CA GLU A 92 25.09 23.39 -11.72
C GLU A 92 26.10 22.83 -12.72
N LYS A 93 26.28 21.51 -12.74
CA LYS A 93 27.27 20.80 -13.55
C LYS A 93 26.76 19.44 -14.00
N ALA A 94 27.32 18.92 -15.09
CA ALA A 94 27.15 17.51 -15.43
C ALA A 94 27.78 16.65 -14.31
N LEU A 95 26.98 15.75 -13.73
CA LEU A 95 27.46 14.78 -12.74
C LEU A 95 28.42 13.79 -13.39
N ALA A 96 29.43 13.35 -12.63
CA ALA A 96 30.28 12.24 -13.05
C ALA A 96 29.48 10.93 -13.08
N ASP A 97 29.91 9.94 -13.88
CA ASP A 97 29.21 8.66 -14.03
C ASP A 97 28.94 7.94 -12.69
N GLY A 98 29.87 8.06 -11.75
CA GLY A 98 29.71 7.53 -10.39
C GLY A 98 28.62 8.26 -9.58
N GLU A 99 28.54 9.58 -9.69
CA GLU A 99 27.53 10.42 -9.02
C GLU A 99 26.14 10.20 -9.64
N GLN A 100 26.06 10.00 -10.95
CA GLN A 100 24.80 9.65 -11.63
C GLN A 100 24.28 8.29 -11.18
N SER A 101 25.17 7.30 -11.08
CA SER A 101 24.83 5.96 -10.59
C SER A 101 24.40 5.98 -9.13
N GLU A 102 25.07 6.78 -8.29
CA GLU A 102 24.68 7.00 -6.89
C GLU A 102 23.29 7.64 -6.78
N LEU A 103 23.02 8.68 -7.56
CA LEU A 103 21.73 9.36 -7.60
C LEU A 103 20.60 8.41 -8.03
N ALA A 104 20.84 7.57 -9.04
CA ALA A 104 19.88 6.56 -9.49
C ALA A 104 19.56 5.54 -8.37
N ARG A 105 20.59 5.05 -7.67
CA ARG A 105 20.42 4.11 -6.55
C ARG A 105 19.63 4.73 -5.40
N LEU A 106 19.94 5.97 -5.02
CA LEU A 106 19.23 6.67 -3.94
C LEU A 106 17.74 6.85 -4.27
N ARG A 107 17.40 7.13 -5.54
CA ARG A 107 15.99 7.19 -5.98
C ARG A 107 15.29 5.85 -5.87
N GLU A 108 15.92 4.78 -6.37
CA GLU A 108 15.35 3.44 -6.30
C GLU A 108 15.14 2.97 -4.84
N GLU A 109 16.07 3.28 -3.94
CA GLU A 109 15.95 2.98 -2.51
C GLU A 109 14.80 3.76 -1.85
N ALA A 110 14.65 5.04 -2.19
CA ALA A 110 13.55 5.87 -1.69
C ALA A 110 12.18 5.38 -2.22
N ASP A 111 12.08 5.08 -3.50
CA ASP A 111 10.85 4.55 -4.12
C ASP A 111 10.44 3.22 -3.49
N ARG A 112 11.40 2.30 -3.31
CA ARG A 112 11.17 1.02 -2.63
C ARG A 112 10.70 1.22 -1.19
N PHE A 113 11.30 2.16 -0.46
CA PHE A 113 10.93 2.48 0.91
C PHE A 113 9.49 3.00 1.01
N VAL A 114 9.12 3.98 0.16
CA VAL A 114 7.77 4.55 0.14
C VAL A 114 6.75 3.47 -0.21
N MET A 115 7.01 2.69 -1.26
CA MET A 115 6.09 1.63 -1.69
C MET A 115 5.85 0.59 -0.59
N ARG A 116 6.93 0.10 0.02
CA ARG A 116 6.84 -0.85 1.14
C ARG A 116 6.00 -0.29 2.28
N ARG A 117 6.27 0.95 2.69
CA ARG A 117 5.58 1.59 3.80
C ARG A 117 4.10 1.83 3.49
N SER A 118 3.78 2.29 2.29
CA SER A 118 2.40 2.45 1.82
C SER A 118 1.64 1.12 1.81
N TYR A 119 2.28 0.03 1.37
CA TYR A 119 1.68 -1.29 1.42
C TYR A 119 1.37 -1.75 2.85
N VAL A 120 2.34 -1.59 3.76
CA VAL A 120 2.16 -1.92 5.18
C VAL A 120 1.03 -1.13 5.81
N LEU A 121 0.91 0.17 5.52
CA LEU A 121 -0.21 0.99 5.99
C LEU A 121 -1.55 0.49 5.44
N ALA A 122 -1.61 0.12 4.17
CA ALA A 122 -2.81 -0.47 3.57
C ALA A 122 -3.18 -1.81 4.22
N LEU A 123 -2.18 -2.64 4.54
CA LEU A 123 -2.38 -3.91 5.21
C LEU A 123 -2.88 -3.74 6.65
N LEU A 124 -2.32 -2.79 7.41
CA LEU A 124 -2.80 -2.43 8.75
C LEU A 124 -4.25 -1.93 8.71
N LYS A 125 -4.59 -1.08 7.73
CA LYS A 125 -5.97 -0.63 7.53
C LYS A 125 -6.90 -1.81 7.22
N TRP A 126 -6.48 -2.72 6.36
CA TRP A 126 -7.22 -3.94 6.03
C TRP A 126 -7.44 -4.85 7.24
N ARG A 127 -6.46 -4.97 8.14
CA ARG A 127 -6.57 -5.69 9.42
C ARG A 127 -7.46 -4.99 10.47
N GLY A 128 -8.05 -3.83 10.13
CA GLY A 128 -9.00 -3.12 10.98
C GLY A 128 -8.38 -2.06 11.89
N TYR A 129 -7.10 -1.71 11.70
CA TYR A 129 -6.46 -0.65 12.47
C TYR A 129 -6.81 0.74 11.93
N THR A 130 -7.07 1.68 12.85
CA THR A 130 -7.19 3.10 12.52
C THR A 130 -5.80 3.71 12.37
N LEU A 131 -5.46 4.18 11.18
CA LEU A 131 -4.18 4.83 10.94
C LEU A 131 -4.18 6.26 11.52
N PRO A 132 -3.16 6.66 12.30
CA PRO A 132 -3.06 8.02 12.80
C PRO A 132 -2.90 9.03 11.65
N ALA A 133 -3.49 10.21 11.76
CA ALA A 133 -3.48 11.24 10.72
C ALA A 133 -2.06 11.67 10.26
N ALA A 134 -1.04 11.49 11.11
CA ALA A 134 0.35 11.73 10.76
C ALA A 134 0.92 10.73 9.74
N ALA A 135 0.39 9.50 9.68
CA ALA A 135 0.76 8.52 8.65
C ALA A 135 0.17 8.85 7.27
N ALA A 136 -0.85 9.73 7.22
CA ALA A 136 -1.49 10.19 5.99
C ALA A 136 -0.88 11.50 5.44
N ARG A 137 0.00 12.16 6.19
CA ARG A 137 0.72 13.36 5.72
C ARG A 137 2.05 12.95 5.11
N MET A 138 1.98 12.47 3.88
CA MET A 138 3.09 12.59 2.94
C MET A 138 3.12 14.05 2.47
N ASN A 139 4.03 14.85 3.03
CA ASN A 139 4.59 16.05 2.42
C ASN A 139 5.96 16.28 3.06
#